data_AF-A8HY58-F1
#
_entry.id   AF-A8HY58-F1
#
_cell.length_a   1.000
_cell.length_b   1.000
_cell.length_c   1.000
_cell.angle_alpha   90.00
_cell.angle_beta   90.00
_cell.angle_gamma   90.00
#
_symmetry.space_group_name_H-M   'P 1'
#
loop_
_entity.id
_entity.type
_entity.pdbx_description
1 polymer ?
#
loop_
_entity_poly.entity_id
_entity_poly.type
_entity_poly.pdbx_seq_one_letter_code
_entity_poly.pdbx_strand_id
1 'polypeptide(L)'
;MRSRDLGRVDAPETGVRESGETVSNYVDAGLVLPRRLATGRTAGPAPGTRSASDGSTAPDLADWRPLAAGPVDPRITAAAGTLLAGLDQDGLAGAVLQCERPADGHLLMDIAAHAPQRLRAVLPLPARRVVADVPRLMAHGLVGFSFAGAPSLDVAWWGAMLRPLAAHGLHLHLDVPPESWDALLPVVLGQGVPVRLALPRTADHLCRAWGAFRVLERHAADEHLWIGFVPVLLRAQGLGRLVDRLLEVAGPERLVWASGRDSERRGHGHAEQVAALDDLLPDPQVRAAIAGSNARCLAFGRPRPKREH
;
A
#
# COMPACT_ATOMS: atom_id res chain seq x y z
N MET A 1 10.79 62.10 -56.06
CA MET A 1 10.43 60.80 -56.64
C MET A 1 11.41 59.77 -56.10
N ARG A 2 10.92 58.62 -55.59
CA ARG A 2 11.61 57.57 -54.81
C ARG A 2 11.81 57.88 -53.32
N SER A 3 11.70 56.94 -52.39
CA SER A 3 10.91 55.71 -52.24
C SER A 3 11.11 55.32 -50.78
N ARG A 4 10.06 54.85 -50.12
CA ARG A 4 10.06 54.36 -48.74
C ARG A 4 10.88 53.08 -48.62
N ASP A 5 11.63 52.93 -47.54
CA ASP A 5 11.98 51.64 -46.95
C ASP A 5 11.36 51.59 -45.55
N LEU A 6 10.37 50.72 -45.38
CA LEU A 6 9.75 50.39 -44.11
C LEU A 6 10.41 49.12 -43.58
N GLY A 7 11.02 49.25 -42.40
CA GLY A 7 11.67 48.17 -41.69
C GLY A 7 10.71 46.99 -41.42
N ARG A 8 11.24 45.81 -41.68
CA ARG A 8 10.67 44.49 -41.44
C ARG A 8 10.46 44.30 -39.93
N VAL A 9 9.23 43.98 -39.53
CA VAL A 9 8.88 43.56 -38.17
C VAL A 9 8.95 42.05 -38.14
N ASP A 10 9.91 41.50 -37.40
CA ASP A 10 10.01 40.06 -37.16
C ASP A 10 8.91 39.62 -36.18
N ALA A 11 8.24 38.53 -36.56
CA ALA A 11 7.15 37.94 -35.79
C ALA A 11 7.68 37.24 -34.53
N PRO A 12 6.91 37.21 -33.42
CA PRO A 12 7.30 36.47 -32.23
C PRO A 12 7.22 34.96 -32.49
N GLU A 13 8.34 34.29 -32.29
CA GLU A 13 8.43 32.83 -32.28
C GLU A 13 7.47 32.25 -31.24
N THR A 14 6.50 31.49 -31.73
CA THR A 14 5.59 30.67 -30.92
C THR A 14 6.40 29.60 -30.20
N GLY A 15 6.73 29.86 -28.94
CA GLY A 15 7.29 28.87 -28.03
C GLY A 15 6.36 27.67 -27.90
N VAL A 16 6.79 26.54 -28.45
CA VAL A 16 6.23 25.22 -28.18
C VAL A 16 6.43 24.95 -26.69
N ARG A 17 5.35 25.00 -25.91
CA ARG A 17 5.36 24.48 -24.54
C ARG A 17 5.53 22.96 -24.66
N GLU A 18 6.73 22.48 -24.34
CA GLU A 18 6.95 21.09 -23.95
C GLU A 18 6.08 20.83 -22.72
N SER A 19 4.88 20.28 -22.94
CA SER A 19 4.13 19.61 -21.89
C SER A 19 4.95 18.39 -21.52
N GLY A 20 5.83 18.54 -20.53
CA GLY A 20 6.52 17.44 -19.87
C GLY A 20 5.47 16.49 -19.32
N GLU A 21 5.16 15.46 -20.11
CA GLU A 21 4.27 14.37 -19.77
C GLU A 21 4.92 13.62 -18.60
N THR A 22 4.60 14.08 -17.39
CA THR A 22 5.09 13.47 -16.17
C THR A 22 4.31 12.18 -16.03
N VAL A 23 4.79 11.12 -16.69
CA VAL A 23 4.23 9.77 -16.55
C VAL A 23 4.19 9.48 -15.07
N SER A 24 2.98 9.46 -14.52
CA SER A 24 2.80 9.32 -13.09
C SER A 24 3.29 7.95 -12.67
N ASN A 25 4.33 7.93 -11.82
CA ASN A 25 4.98 6.69 -11.40
C ASN A 25 4.33 6.09 -10.15
N TYR A 26 3.10 6.47 -9.85
CA TYR A 26 2.42 6.11 -8.62
C TYR A 26 2.18 4.60 -8.50
N VAL A 27 2.22 4.10 -7.27
CA VAL A 27 1.98 2.72 -6.88
C VAL A 27 1.13 2.73 -5.61
N ASP A 28 -0.04 2.09 -5.67
CA ASP A 28 -0.91 1.96 -4.52
C ASP A 28 -0.41 0.85 -3.59
N ALA A 29 0.02 1.21 -2.37
CA ALA A 29 0.58 0.26 -1.41
C ALA A 29 -0.46 -0.48 -0.56
N GLY A 30 -1.76 -0.42 -0.90
CA GLY A 30 -2.79 -1.08 -0.11
C GLY A 30 -4.14 -1.22 -0.80
N LEU A 31 -4.14 -1.53 -2.09
CA LEU A 31 -5.38 -1.81 -2.82
C LEU A 31 -5.99 -3.11 -2.30
N VAL A 32 -7.26 -3.08 -1.91
CA VAL A 32 -7.96 -4.26 -1.41
C VAL A 32 -8.77 -4.85 -2.54
N LEU A 33 -8.63 -6.16 -2.80
CA LEU A 33 -9.40 -6.80 -3.87
C LEU A 33 -10.91 -6.68 -3.58
N PRO A 34 -11.70 -6.10 -4.50
CA PRO A 34 -13.15 -6.02 -4.35
C PRO A 34 -13.77 -7.42 -4.20
N ARG A 35 -14.69 -7.58 -3.23
CA ARG A 35 -15.41 -8.86 -3.00
C ARG A 35 -16.11 -9.41 -4.24
N ARG A 36 -16.49 -8.54 -5.18
CA ARG A 36 -17.14 -8.92 -6.44
C ARG A 36 -16.18 -9.67 -7.38
N LEU A 37 -14.91 -9.25 -7.42
CA LEU A 37 -13.87 -9.98 -8.14
C LEU A 37 -13.52 -11.30 -7.43
N ALA A 38 -13.58 -11.32 -6.10
CA ALA A 38 -13.25 -12.51 -5.30
C ALA A 38 -14.25 -13.68 -5.43
N THR A 39 -15.51 -13.41 -5.79
CA THR A 39 -16.59 -14.43 -5.76
C THR A 39 -17.11 -14.83 -7.14
N GLY A 40 -16.66 -14.17 -8.22
CA GLY A 40 -17.14 -14.44 -9.58
C GLY A 40 -18.67 -14.30 -9.75
N ARG A 41 -19.37 -13.67 -8.80
CA ARG A 41 -20.82 -13.51 -8.81
C ARG A 41 -21.20 -12.08 -9.22
N THR A 42 -22.08 -11.98 -10.21
CA THR A 42 -22.78 -10.74 -10.58
C THR A 42 -23.66 -10.26 -9.42
N ALA A 43 -23.81 -8.93 -9.30
CA ALA A 43 -24.31 -8.26 -8.11
C ALA A 43 -25.71 -8.72 -7.66
N GLY A 44 -25.77 -9.40 -6.51
CA GLY A 44 -26.97 -9.51 -5.66
C GLY A 44 -26.93 -8.50 -4.51
N PRO A 45 -28.06 -8.22 -3.84
CA PRO A 45 -28.16 -7.21 -2.79
C PRO A 45 -27.20 -7.50 -1.62
N ALA A 46 -26.63 -6.43 -1.05
CA ALA A 46 -25.61 -6.50 -0.01
C ALA A 46 -26.15 -7.17 1.27
N PRO A 47 -25.48 -8.22 1.80
CA PRO A 47 -25.85 -8.78 3.10
C PRO A 47 -25.41 -7.82 4.22
N GLY A 48 -26.28 -7.66 5.21
CA GLY A 48 -26.08 -6.79 6.37
C GLY A 48 -24.78 -7.07 7.13
N THR A 49 -24.18 -6.00 7.65
CA THR A 49 -22.98 -5.99 8.47
C THR A 49 -23.22 -6.71 9.78
N ARG A 50 -22.72 -7.94 9.94
CA ARG A 50 -22.56 -8.57 11.26
C ARG A 50 -21.27 -8.08 11.90
N SER A 51 -21.40 -7.60 13.13
CA SER A 51 -20.30 -7.20 14.01
C SER A 51 -19.37 -8.39 14.24
N ALA A 52 -18.07 -8.17 14.10
CA ALA A 52 -17.03 -9.13 14.42
C ALA A 52 -16.69 -8.98 15.92
N SER A 53 -17.36 -9.75 16.76
CA SER A 53 -16.90 -10.05 18.11
C SER A 53 -16.81 -11.57 18.29
N ASP A 54 -15.84 -11.96 19.10
CA ASP A 54 -15.57 -13.30 19.63
C ASP A 54 -14.73 -14.24 18.76
N GLY A 55 -13.44 -14.29 19.11
CA GLY A 55 -12.67 -15.54 19.25
C GLY A 55 -12.60 -16.50 18.06
N SER A 56 -12.83 -16.02 16.83
CA SER A 56 -12.87 -16.89 15.65
C SER A 56 -11.46 -17.35 15.28
N THR A 57 -11.21 -18.66 15.48
CA THR A 57 -10.18 -19.42 14.77
C THR A 57 -10.29 -19.08 13.29
N ALA A 58 -9.39 -18.23 12.80
CA ALA A 58 -9.29 -17.92 11.38
C ALA A 58 -9.19 -19.25 10.61
N PRO A 59 -9.91 -19.41 9.48
CA PRO A 59 -9.80 -20.61 8.66
C PRO A 59 -8.32 -20.90 8.40
N ASP A 60 -7.91 -22.12 8.75
CA ASP A 60 -6.50 -22.51 8.75
C ASP A 60 -5.95 -22.44 7.33
N LEU A 61 -4.85 -21.72 7.15
CA LEU A 61 -4.07 -21.73 5.91
C LEU A 61 -3.47 -23.12 5.63
N ALA A 62 -3.69 -24.11 6.50
CA ALA A 62 -3.38 -25.51 6.26
C ALA A 62 -4.01 -26.11 4.99
N ASP A 63 -5.10 -25.53 4.48
CA ASP A 63 -5.70 -25.94 3.19
C ASP A 63 -5.10 -25.21 1.98
N TRP A 64 -4.00 -24.45 2.18
CA TRP A 64 -3.26 -23.85 1.07
C TRP A 64 -2.82 -24.93 0.09
N ARG A 65 -3.50 -24.98 -1.06
CA ARG A 65 -3.10 -25.85 -2.14
C ARG A 65 -2.02 -25.17 -2.96
N PRO A 66 -0.95 -25.88 -3.31
CA PRO A 66 0.08 -25.35 -4.18
C PRO A 66 -0.54 -24.82 -5.48
N LEU A 67 -0.16 -23.59 -5.87
CA LEU A 67 -0.53 -22.97 -7.16
C LEU A 67 -0.20 -23.97 -8.28
N ALA A 68 -1.22 -24.67 -8.77
CA ALA A 68 -1.00 -25.76 -9.72
C ALA A 68 -0.42 -25.17 -11.01
N ALA A 69 0.58 -25.81 -11.61
CA ALA A 69 1.13 -25.45 -12.92
C ALA A 69 0.14 -25.72 -14.08
N GLY A 70 -1.16 -25.73 -13.78
CA GLY A 70 -2.24 -25.95 -14.73
C GLY A 70 -2.56 -24.67 -15.53
N PRO A 71 -3.48 -24.79 -16.51
CA PRO A 71 -3.95 -23.64 -17.26
C PRO A 71 -4.53 -22.58 -16.32
N VAL A 72 -4.12 -21.32 -16.52
CA VAL A 72 -4.62 -20.17 -15.75
C VAL A 72 -6.14 -20.07 -15.94
N ASP A 73 -6.90 -20.00 -14.84
CA ASP A 73 -8.35 -19.84 -14.90
C ASP A 73 -8.70 -18.54 -15.66
N PRO A 74 -9.52 -18.58 -16.73
CA PRO A 74 -9.90 -17.39 -17.50
C PRO A 74 -10.49 -16.26 -16.64
N ARG A 75 -11.11 -16.58 -15.51
CA ARG A 75 -11.66 -15.60 -14.57
C ARG A 75 -10.56 -14.79 -13.89
N ILE A 76 -9.41 -15.41 -13.61
CA ILE A 76 -8.24 -14.76 -13.02
C ILE A 76 -7.65 -13.79 -14.03
N THR A 77 -7.47 -14.24 -15.28
CA THR A 77 -7.01 -13.39 -16.38
C THR A 77 -7.93 -12.19 -16.59
N ALA A 78 -9.26 -12.39 -16.58
CA ALA A 78 -10.22 -11.30 -16.71
C ALA A 78 -10.19 -10.32 -15.51
N ALA A 79 -10.04 -10.83 -14.28
CA ALA A 79 -9.95 -10.01 -13.08
C ALA A 79 -8.66 -9.17 -13.06
N ALA A 80 -7.52 -9.79 -13.39
CA ALA A 80 -6.23 -9.10 -13.51
C ALA A 80 -6.26 -8.05 -14.63
N GLY A 81 -6.82 -8.37 -15.80
CA GLY A 81 -7.00 -7.42 -16.89
C GLY A 81 -7.86 -6.22 -16.51
N THR A 82 -8.99 -6.47 -15.83
CA THR A 82 -9.87 -5.40 -15.33
C THR A 82 -9.14 -4.48 -14.35
N LEU A 83 -8.39 -5.07 -13.42
CA LEU A 83 -7.60 -4.32 -12.45
C LEU A 83 -6.51 -3.47 -13.13
N LEU A 84 -5.75 -4.06 -14.05
CA LEU A 84 -4.70 -3.34 -14.78
C LEU A 84 -5.25 -2.19 -15.60
N ALA A 85 -6.39 -2.38 -16.28
CA ALA A 85 -7.07 -1.31 -17.00
C ALA A 85 -7.50 -0.15 -16.09
N GLY A 86 -7.97 -0.47 -14.87
CA GLY A 86 -8.27 0.55 -13.86
C GLY A 86 -7.02 1.31 -13.42
N LEU A 87 -5.91 0.60 -13.15
CA LEU A 87 -4.62 1.23 -12.84
C LEU A 87 -4.14 2.12 -13.99
N ASP A 88 -4.30 1.70 -15.25
CA ASP A 88 -3.91 2.51 -16.42
C ASP A 88 -4.75 3.77 -16.55
N GLN A 89 -6.08 3.66 -16.33
CA GLN A 89 -6.99 4.80 -16.34
C GLN A 89 -6.64 5.82 -15.24
N ASP A 90 -6.19 5.33 -14.08
CA ASP A 90 -5.79 6.14 -12.92
C ASP A 90 -4.31 6.60 -12.99
N GLY A 91 -3.57 6.25 -14.05
CA GLY A 91 -2.14 6.59 -14.17
C GLY A 91 -1.26 5.94 -13.10
N LEU A 92 -1.65 4.76 -12.59
CA LEU A 92 -0.92 3.97 -11.62
C LEU A 92 -0.04 2.93 -12.30
N ALA A 93 1.25 2.94 -11.98
CA ALA A 93 2.20 1.98 -12.51
C ALA A 93 2.04 0.57 -11.93
N GLY A 94 1.47 0.45 -10.72
CA GLY A 94 1.27 -0.83 -10.07
C GLY A 94 0.49 -0.74 -8.76
N ALA A 95 0.25 -1.89 -8.15
CA ALA A 95 -0.48 -2.01 -6.88
C ALA A 95 0.02 -3.19 -6.04
N VAL A 96 -0.06 -3.01 -4.72
CA VAL A 96 0.07 -4.07 -3.72
C VAL A 96 -1.32 -4.49 -3.29
N LEU A 97 -1.69 -5.72 -3.64
CA LEU A 97 -2.99 -6.31 -3.39
C LEU A 97 -3.03 -6.93 -2.01
N GLN A 98 -4.12 -6.69 -1.29
CA GLN A 98 -4.43 -7.35 -0.03
C GLN A 98 -5.80 -8.00 -0.08
N CYS A 99 -5.97 -9.14 0.62
CA CYS A 99 -7.27 -9.76 0.84
C CYS A 99 -7.69 -9.63 2.31
N GLU A 100 -8.99 -9.48 2.53
CA GLU A 100 -9.55 -9.42 3.89
C GLU A 100 -9.59 -10.80 4.55
N ARG A 101 -9.77 -11.86 3.75
CA ARG A 101 -10.02 -13.21 4.22
C ARG A 101 -8.89 -14.12 3.77
N PRO A 102 -8.30 -14.94 4.67
CA PRO A 102 -7.27 -15.91 4.29
C PRO A 102 -7.70 -16.82 3.14
N ALA A 103 -8.98 -17.20 3.09
CA ALA A 103 -9.53 -18.05 2.02
C ALA A 103 -9.39 -17.47 0.61
N ASP A 104 -9.32 -16.13 0.48
CA ASP A 104 -9.18 -15.46 -0.83
C ASP A 104 -7.71 -15.31 -1.25
N GLY A 105 -6.75 -15.78 -0.43
CA GLY A 105 -5.31 -15.61 -0.67
C GLY A 105 -4.81 -16.27 -1.95
N HIS A 106 -5.35 -17.45 -2.31
CA HIS A 106 -4.95 -18.16 -3.53
C HIS A 106 -5.29 -17.35 -4.78
N LEU A 107 -6.52 -16.85 -4.87
CA LEU A 107 -6.98 -16.00 -5.96
C LEU A 107 -6.15 -14.71 -6.06
N LEU A 108 -5.83 -14.11 -4.92
CA LEU A 108 -4.99 -12.91 -4.88
C LEU A 108 -3.59 -13.20 -5.44
N MET A 109 -2.97 -14.33 -5.07
CA MET A 109 -1.68 -14.75 -5.59
C MET A 109 -1.71 -15.02 -7.10
N ASP A 110 -2.75 -15.69 -7.58
CA ASP A 110 -2.94 -15.94 -9.01
C ASP A 110 -3.09 -14.63 -9.81
N ILE A 111 -3.84 -13.65 -9.28
CA ILE A 111 -3.98 -12.32 -9.89
C ILE A 111 -2.63 -11.60 -9.91
N ALA A 112 -1.87 -11.63 -8.80
CA ALA A 112 -0.55 -10.99 -8.73
C ALA A 112 0.45 -11.63 -9.71
N ALA A 113 0.41 -12.95 -9.85
CA ALA A 113 1.25 -13.71 -10.77
C ALA A 113 0.93 -13.43 -12.26
N HIS A 114 -0.26 -12.91 -12.58
CA HIS A 114 -0.62 -12.55 -13.95
C HIS A 114 0.20 -11.38 -14.50
N ALA A 115 0.56 -10.41 -13.64
CA ALA A 115 1.35 -9.25 -14.03
C ALA A 115 2.40 -8.93 -12.95
N PRO A 116 3.41 -9.80 -12.76
CA PRO A 116 4.38 -9.72 -11.66
C PRO A 116 5.42 -8.61 -11.86
N GLN A 117 5.16 -7.61 -12.70
CA GLN A 117 5.92 -6.35 -12.72
C GLN A 117 5.08 -5.17 -12.23
N ARG A 118 3.76 -5.32 -12.16
CA ARG A 118 2.81 -4.29 -11.77
C ARG A 118 1.99 -4.66 -10.54
N LEU A 119 1.75 -5.95 -10.32
CA LEU A 119 0.94 -6.45 -9.22
C LEU A 119 1.82 -7.21 -8.23
N ARG A 120 1.57 -6.97 -6.95
CA ARG A 120 2.20 -7.66 -5.82
C ARG A 120 1.15 -8.08 -4.81
N ALA A 121 1.51 -9.03 -3.97
CA ALA A 121 0.59 -9.63 -3.01
C ALA A 121 1.09 -9.49 -1.58
N VAL A 122 0.18 -9.10 -0.70
CA VAL A 122 0.33 -9.24 0.75
C VAL A 122 -0.77 -10.14 1.27
N LEU A 123 -0.38 -11.27 1.86
CA LEU A 123 -1.32 -12.25 2.41
C LEU A 123 -1.53 -12.02 3.90
N PRO A 124 -2.70 -12.33 4.48
CA PRO A 124 -2.84 -12.39 5.93
C PRO A 124 -1.77 -13.31 6.55
N LEU A 125 -1.19 -12.87 7.66
CA LEU A 125 -0.12 -13.60 8.35
C LEU A 125 -0.54 -15.04 8.59
N PRO A 126 0.33 -16.00 8.27
CA PRO A 126 -0.15 -17.34 8.08
C PRO A 126 -0.05 -18.21 9.33
N ALA A 127 -0.74 -19.35 9.28
CA ALA A 127 -0.39 -20.50 10.10
C ALA A 127 1.05 -20.97 9.77
N ARG A 128 1.75 -21.57 10.75
CA ARG A 128 3.17 -21.96 10.70
C ARG A 128 3.62 -22.66 9.39
N ARG A 129 2.72 -23.33 8.67
CA ARG A 129 3.02 -24.09 7.45
C ARG A 129 3.39 -23.22 6.24
N VAL A 130 2.83 -22.02 6.11
CA VAL A 130 3.07 -21.17 4.92
C VAL A 130 4.51 -20.65 4.86
N VAL A 131 5.23 -20.62 5.99
CA VAL A 131 6.64 -20.24 6.03
C VAL A 131 7.49 -21.14 5.11
N ALA A 132 7.18 -22.44 5.04
CA ALA A 132 7.88 -23.37 4.16
C ALA A 132 7.63 -23.09 2.67
N ASP A 133 6.48 -22.50 2.32
CA ASP A 133 6.08 -22.18 0.95
C ASP A 133 6.50 -20.78 0.49
N VAL A 134 7.11 -19.97 1.37
CA VAL A 134 7.50 -18.57 1.08
C VAL A 134 8.28 -18.42 -0.23
N PRO A 135 9.37 -19.18 -0.49
CA PRO A 135 10.12 -19.03 -1.73
C PRO A 135 9.26 -19.22 -2.99
N ARG A 136 8.33 -20.16 -2.93
CA ARG A 136 7.39 -20.41 -4.03
C ARG A 136 6.42 -19.25 -4.17
N LEU A 137 5.81 -18.79 -3.09
CA LEU A 137 4.87 -17.68 -3.12
C LEU A 137 5.52 -16.38 -3.63
N MET A 138 6.79 -16.15 -3.30
CA MET A 138 7.55 -15.02 -3.84
C MET A 138 7.67 -15.06 -5.37
N ALA A 139 7.86 -16.25 -5.96
CA ALA A 139 7.88 -16.42 -7.41
C ALA A 139 6.54 -16.02 -8.07
N HIS A 140 5.45 -16.01 -7.29
CA HIS A 140 4.12 -15.56 -7.71
C HIS A 140 3.79 -14.13 -7.25
N GLY A 141 4.77 -13.36 -6.78
CA GLY A 141 4.61 -11.94 -6.45
C GLY A 141 4.26 -11.63 -4.99
N LEU A 142 4.42 -12.59 -4.06
CA LEU A 142 4.32 -12.34 -2.62
C LEU A 142 5.45 -11.39 -2.18
N VAL A 143 5.09 -10.33 -1.47
CA VAL A 143 6.06 -9.33 -0.96
C VAL A 143 5.97 -9.11 0.53
N GLY A 144 4.89 -9.60 1.15
CA GLY A 144 4.72 -9.43 2.57
C GLY A 144 3.51 -10.14 3.12
N PHE A 145 3.31 -9.96 4.41
CA PHE A 145 2.15 -10.45 5.12
C PHE A 145 1.46 -9.34 5.89
N SER A 146 0.16 -9.47 6.15
CA SER A 146 -0.61 -8.51 6.95
C SER A 146 -1.06 -9.11 8.28
N PHE A 147 -1.01 -8.29 9.33
CA PHE A 147 -1.59 -8.61 10.62
C PHE A 147 -2.61 -7.54 10.97
N ALA A 148 -3.81 -7.97 11.35
CA ALA A 148 -4.85 -7.09 11.83
C ALA A 148 -5.44 -7.63 13.14
N GLY A 149 -5.75 -6.74 14.09
CA GLY A 149 -6.37 -7.08 15.36
C GLY A 149 -5.48 -6.85 16.59
N ALA A 150 -5.90 -7.39 17.74
CA ALA A 150 -5.16 -7.28 18.99
C ALA A 150 -3.99 -8.28 19.00
N PRO A 151 -2.73 -7.83 19.04
CA PRO A 151 -1.58 -8.73 19.00
C PRO A 151 -1.43 -9.51 20.31
N SER A 152 -0.98 -10.76 20.20
CA SER A 152 -0.28 -11.41 21.32
C SER A 152 1.09 -10.76 21.50
N LEU A 153 1.53 -10.57 22.74
CA LEU A 153 2.88 -10.09 23.07
C LEU A 153 3.89 -11.25 23.23
N ASP A 154 3.57 -12.44 22.69
CA ASP A 154 4.49 -13.56 22.66
C ASP A 154 5.66 -13.28 21.69
N VAL A 155 6.77 -12.80 22.26
CA VAL A 155 8.02 -12.50 21.54
C VAL A 155 8.57 -13.74 20.82
N ALA A 156 8.44 -14.93 21.41
CA ALA A 156 8.94 -16.15 20.80
C ALA A 156 8.14 -16.50 19.54
N TRP A 157 6.83 -16.31 19.57
CA TRP A 157 5.96 -16.47 18.39
C TRP A 157 6.32 -15.48 17.28
N TRP A 158 6.43 -14.19 17.60
CA TRP A 158 6.84 -13.17 16.63
C TRP A 158 8.21 -13.46 16.04
N GLY A 159 9.20 -13.82 16.87
CA GLY A 159 10.54 -14.13 16.40
C GLY A 159 10.61 -15.39 15.53
N ALA A 160 9.83 -16.43 15.83
CA ALA A 160 9.76 -17.63 14.99
C ALA A 160 9.12 -17.35 13.62
N MET A 161 8.18 -16.42 13.57
CA MET A 161 7.43 -16.08 12.36
C MET A 161 8.13 -15.04 11.49
N LEU A 162 8.67 -13.96 12.08
CA LEU A 162 9.20 -12.81 11.34
C LEU A 162 10.64 -13.00 10.84
N ARG A 163 11.48 -13.77 11.53
CA ARG A 163 12.86 -14.03 11.07
C ARG A 163 12.91 -14.68 9.68
N PRO A 164 12.09 -15.69 9.36
CA PRO A 164 11.97 -16.20 8.00
C PRO A 164 11.54 -15.13 6.99
N LEU A 165 10.62 -14.24 7.35
CA LEU A 165 10.19 -13.16 6.46
C LEU A 165 11.34 -12.20 6.14
N ALA A 166 12.08 -11.79 7.16
CA ALA A 166 13.24 -10.92 7.02
C ALA A 166 14.32 -11.58 6.15
N ALA A 167 14.59 -12.87 6.34
CA ALA A 167 15.56 -13.62 5.53
C ALA A 167 15.20 -13.67 4.04
N HIS A 168 13.91 -13.53 3.71
CA HIS A 168 13.40 -13.49 2.34
C HIS A 168 13.15 -12.06 1.83
N GLY A 169 13.47 -11.02 2.61
CA GLY A 169 13.23 -9.63 2.24
C GLY A 169 11.74 -9.27 2.14
N LEU A 170 10.86 -10.04 2.79
CA LEU A 170 9.43 -9.75 2.86
C LEU A 170 9.15 -8.70 3.94
N HIS A 171 8.03 -7.99 3.81
CA HIS A 171 7.60 -6.98 4.78
C HIS A 171 6.30 -7.36 5.52
N LEU A 172 6.03 -6.69 6.63
CA LEU A 172 4.85 -6.89 7.47
C LEU A 172 3.94 -5.66 7.43
N HIS A 173 2.70 -5.81 7.00
CA HIS A 173 1.66 -4.78 7.12
C HIS A 173 0.94 -4.91 8.45
N LEU A 174 1.12 -3.94 9.35
CA LEU A 174 0.43 -3.90 10.63
C LEU A 174 -0.78 -2.97 10.57
N ASP A 175 -1.96 -3.54 10.80
CA ASP A 175 -3.24 -2.82 10.95
C ASP A 175 -3.80 -3.11 12.35
N VAL A 176 -3.13 -2.55 13.35
CA VAL A 176 -3.42 -2.77 14.77
C VAL A 176 -3.79 -1.45 15.48
N PRO A 177 -4.60 -1.49 16.54
CA PRO A 177 -4.96 -0.29 17.30
C PRO A 177 -3.72 0.43 17.89
N PRO A 178 -3.72 1.78 17.96
CA PRO A 178 -2.62 2.57 18.53
C PRO A 178 -2.16 2.15 19.91
N GLU A 179 -3.10 1.68 20.73
CA GLU A 179 -2.86 1.23 22.10
C GLU A 179 -1.89 0.04 22.16
N SER A 180 -1.74 -0.69 21.06
CA SER A 180 -0.82 -1.83 20.96
C SER A 180 0.58 -1.44 20.47
N TRP A 181 0.80 -0.23 19.95
CA TRP A 181 2.05 0.12 19.27
C TRP A 181 3.25 0.12 20.20
N ASP A 182 3.12 0.64 21.42
CA ASP A 182 4.24 0.77 22.37
C ASP A 182 4.81 -0.60 22.75
N ALA A 183 3.93 -1.60 22.94
CA ALA A 183 4.34 -2.95 23.26
C ALA A 183 4.77 -3.75 22.02
N LEU A 184 4.10 -3.55 20.88
CA LEU A 184 4.32 -4.37 19.69
C LEU A 184 5.52 -3.92 18.86
N LEU A 185 5.69 -2.62 18.61
CA LEU A 185 6.70 -2.11 17.68
C LEU A 185 8.13 -2.51 18.07
N PRO A 186 8.55 -2.45 19.34
CA PRO A 186 9.88 -2.93 19.73
C PRO A 186 10.10 -4.42 19.40
N VAL A 187 9.06 -5.24 19.56
CA VAL A 187 9.13 -6.70 19.32
C VAL A 187 9.30 -7.00 17.84
N VAL A 188 8.49 -6.38 16.98
CA VAL A 188 8.50 -6.65 15.53
C VAL A 188 9.69 -5.99 14.83
N LEU A 189 10.05 -4.75 15.19
CA LEU A 189 11.19 -4.05 14.62
C LEU A 189 12.50 -4.71 15.04
N GLY A 190 12.58 -5.23 16.27
CA GLY A 190 13.72 -6.02 16.75
C GLY A 190 13.98 -7.32 15.96
N GLN A 191 13.07 -7.76 15.09
CA GLN A 191 13.28 -8.90 14.19
C GLN A 191 13.94 -8.51 12.84
N GLY A 192 14.13 -7.22 12.57
CA GLY A 192 14.76 -6.72 11.34
C GLY A 192 13.89 -6.87 10.08
N VAL A 193 12.60 -7.15 10.23
CA VAL A 193 11.65 -7.19 9.11
C VAL A 193 11.16 -5.77 8.80
N PRO A 194 11.09 -5.32 7.53
CA PRO A 194 10.42 -4.08 7.21
C PRO A 194 8.94 -4.14 7.63
N VAL A 195 8.47 -3.13 8.33
CA VAL A 195 7.11 -3.01 8.85
C VAL A 195 6.43 -1.81 8.23
N ARG A 196 5.30 -2.02 7.56
CA ARG A 196 4.37 -0.95 7.15
C ARG A 196 3.24 -0.84 8.16
N LEU A 197 3.32 0.13 9.04
CA LEU A 197 2.25 0.45 9.99
C LEU A 197 1.16 1.29 9.31
N ALA A 198 -0.08 0.80 9.33
CA ALA A 198 -1.22 1.57 8.88
C ALA A 198 -1.64 2.58 9.94
N LEU A 199 -1.82 3.84 9.56
CA LEU A 199 -2.40 4.83 10.47
C LEU A 199 -3.87 4.49 10.78
N PRO A 200 -4.33 4.80 12.00
CA PRO A 200 -5.73 4.66 12.37
C PRO A 200 -6.61 5.48 11.43
N ARG A 201 -7.82 4.99 11.20
CA ARG A 201 -8.71 5.53 10.16
C ARG A 201 -9.82 6.41 10.71
N THR A 202 -9.98 6.45 12.03
CA THR A 202 -11.01 7.25 12.70
C THR A 202 -10.37 8.37 13.51
N ALA A 203 -10.96 9.56 13.42
CA ALA A 203 -10.51 10.73 14.14
C ALA A 203 -10.44 10.48 15.65
N ASP A 204 -11.37 9.73 16.24
CA ASP A 204 -11.35 9.39 17.66
C ASP A 204 -10.13 8.56 18.08
N HIS A 205 -9.67 7.65 17.23
CA HIS A 205 -8.44 6.90 17.47
C HIS A 205 -7.23 7.77 17.19
N LEU A 206 -7.26 8.65 16.18
CA LEU A 206 -6.16 9.57 15.87
C LEU A 206 -5.97 10.64 16.96
N CYS A 207 -7.06 11.16 17.53
CA CYS A 207 -7.08 12.10 18.65
C CYS A 207 -6.54 11.45 19.93
N ARG A 208 -6.97 10.22 20.26
CA ARG A 208 -6.37 9.42 21.34
C ARG A 208 -4.91 9.04 21.04
N ALA A 209 -4.60 8.85 19.76
CA ALA A 209 -3.27 8.54 19.27
C ALA A 209 -2.32 9.74 19.26
N TRP A 210 -2.68 10.95 19.69
CA TRP A 210 -1.63 11.94 20.00
C TRP A 210 -0.70 11.44 21.11
N GLY A 211 -1.22 10.62 22.05
CA GLY A 211 -0.38 9.85 22.98
C GLY A 211 0.44 8.76 22.28
N ALA A 212 -0.17 8.04 21.33
CA ALA A 212 0.52 7.02 20.54
C ALA A 212 1.49 7.60 19.49
N PHE A 213 1.38 8.89 19.17
CA PHE A 213 2.26 9.59 18.25
C PHE A 213 3.67 9.66 18.82
N ARG A 214 3.80 9.78 20.15
CA ARG A 214 5.10 9.64 20.84
C ARG A 214 5.75 8.27 20.65
N VAL A 215 4.95 7.22 20.41
CA VAL A 215 5.47 5.90 20.06
C VAL A 215 6.06 5.98 18.65
N LEU A 216 5.35 6.58 17.69
CA LEU A 216 5.86 6.79 16.35
C LEU A 216 7.14 7.63 16.37
N GLU A 217 7.18 8.73 17.10
CA GLU A 217 8.37 9.59 17.23
C GLU A 217 9.59 8.82 17.75
N ARG A 218 9.40 7.95 18.75
CA ARG A 218 10.47 7.10 19.29
C ARG A 218 11.02 6.10 18.27
N HIS A 219 10.19 5.64 17.34
CA HIS A 219 10.55 4.63 16.35
C HIS A 219 10.74 5.20 14.93
N ALA A 220 10.55 6.51 14.71
CA ALA A 220 10.54 7.11 13.38
C ALA A 220 11.92 7.04 12.69
N ALA A 221 12.99 6.99 13.48
CA ALA A 221 14.35 6.81 12.99
C ALA A 221 14.69 5.35 12.62
N ASP A 222 13.83 4.38 12.96
CA ASP A 222 14.03 2.97 12.62
C ASP A 222 13.92 2.77 11.10
N GLU A 223 14.95 2.22 10.49
CA GLU A 223 14.99 2.07 9.04
C GLU A 223 14.02 1.03 8.48
N HIS A 224 13.51 0.15 9.35
CA HIS A 224 12.54 -0.87 9.01
C HIS A 224 11.10 -0.36 9.15
N LEU A 225 10.85 0.78 9.81
CA LEU A 225 9.50 1.32 9.97
C LEU A 225 9.08 2.18 8.76
N TRP A 226 7.95 1.83 8.18
CA TRP A 226 7.24 2.58 7.16
C TRP A 226 5.83 2.92 7.66
N ILE A 227 5.33 4.10 7.31
CA ILE A 227 4.03 4.60 7.77
C ILE A 227 3.12 4.76 6.55
N GLY A 228 2.08 3.95 6.50
CA GLY A 228 1.05 3.98 5.46
C GLY A 228 -0.15 4.80 5.87
N PHE A 229 -0.60 5.71 5.00
CA PHE A 229 -1.78 6.51 5.26
C PHE A 229 -2.70 6.63 4.04
N VAL A 230 -3.96 6.98 4.34
CA VAL A 230 -5.02 7.17 3.34
C VAL A 230 -5.38 8.67 3.28
N PRO A 231 -4.89 9.41 2.27
CA PRO A 231 -5.00 10.87 2.18
C PRO A 231 -6.42 11.39 2.35
N VAL A 232 -7.39 10.80 1.64
CA VAL A 232 -8.78 11.28 1.68
C VAL A 232 -9.38 11.21 3.09
N LEU A 233 -9.01 10.21 3.88
CA LEU A 233 -9.51 10.06 5.25
C LEU A 233 -8.88 11.08 6.19
N LEU A 234 -7.57 11.33 6.06
CA LEU A 234 -6.90 12.36 6.87
C LEU A 234 -7.42 13.76 6.53
N ARG A 235 -7.60 14.06 5.24
CA ARG A 235 -8.17 15.33 4.78
C ARG A 235 -9.59 15.51 5.31
N ALA A 236 -10.46 14.52 5.13
CA ALA A 236 -11.86 14.60 5.58
C ALA A 236 -12.00 14.80 7.10
N GLN A 237 -11.00 14.41 7.88
CA GLN A 237 -10.96 14.55 9.33
C GLN A 237 -10.21 15.81 9.80
N GLY A 238 -9.70 16.64 8.89
CA GLY A 238 -8.93 17.85 9.24
C GLY A 238 -7.57 17.54 9.87
N LEU A 239 -6.99 16.37 9.59
CA LEU A 239 -5.76 15.88 10.22
C LEU A 239 -4.51 16.14 9.36
N GLY A 240 -4.51 17.21 8.55
CA GLY A 240 -3.36 17.55 7.71
C GLY A 240 -2.07 17.78 8.50
N ARG A 241 -2.17 18.39 9.68
CA ARG A 241 -1.02 18.60 10.59
C ARG A 241 -0.35 17.30 11.04
N LEU A 242 -1.07 16.17 11.02
CA LEU A 242 -0.46 14.87 11.31
C LEU A 242 0.52 14.47 10.22
N VAL A 243 0.21 14.76 8.94
CA VAL A 243 1.10 14.50 7.81
C VAL A 243 2.36 15.36 7.92
N ASP A 244 2.21 16.64 8.24
CA ASP A 244 3.35 17.55 8.47
C ASP A 244 4.28 17.00 9.55
N ARG A 245 3.70 16.56 10.68
CA ARG A 245 4.48 16.00 11.79
C ARG A 245 5.14 14.68 11.40
N LEU A 246 4.48 13.82 10.62
CA LEU A 246 5.07 12.57 10.11
C LEU A 246 6.25 12.84 9.18
N LEU A 247 6.14 13.84 8.30
CA LEU A 247 7.23 14.28 7.44
C LEU A 247 8.42 14.76 8.27
N GLU A 248 8.16 15.51 9.34
CA GLU A 248 9.21 16.02 10.23
C GLU A 248 9.96 14.89 10.96
N VAL A 249 9.24 13.89 11.48
CA VAL A 249 9.84 12.88 12.38
C VAL A 249 10.37 11.65 11.64
N ALA A 250 9.71 11.21 10.57
CA ALA A 250 10.06 10.00 9.82
C ALA A 250 10.74 10.29 8.48
N GLY A 251 10.59 11.51 7.96
CA GLY A 251 11.03 11.87 6.62
C GLY A 251 10.11 11.32 5.52
N PRO A 252 10.08 11.98 4.34
CA PRO A 252 9.25 11.53 3.22
C PRO A 252 9.58 10.12 2.75
N GLU A 253 10.82 9.64 2.93
CA GLU A 253 11.30 8.32 2.51
C GLU A 253 10.69 7.14 3.28
N ARG A 254 10.04 7.39 4.42
CA ARG A 254 9.37 6.35 5.23
C ARG A 254 7.85 6.38 5.12
N LEU A 255 7.29 7.30 4.36
CA LEU A 255 5.85 7.40 4.19
C LEU A 255 5.40 6.73 2.88
N VAL A 256 4.26 6.05 2.91
CA VAL A 256 3.65 5.44 1.71
C VAL A 256 2.17 5.78 1.62
N TRP A 257 1.72 6.05 0.40
CA TRP A 257 0.30 6.18 0.10
C TRP A 257 -0.37 4.81 -0.04
N ALA A 258 -1.57 4.66 0.53
CA ALA A 258 -2.49 3.58 0.21
C ALA A 258 -3.89 4.15 -0.04
N SER A 259 -4.62 3.63 -1.04
CA SER A 259 -6.04 3.96 -1.21
C SER A 259 -6.88 3.39 -0.05
N GLY A 260 -6.58 2.16 0.35
CA GLY A 260 -7.12 1.50 1.52
C GLY A 260 -8.62 1.15 1.44
N ARG A 261 -8.97 0.05 2.10
CA ARG A 261 -10.33 -0.50 2.18
C ARG A 261 -11.45 0.52 2.49
N ASP A 262 -11.21 1.39 3.46
CA ASP A 262 -12.28 2.25 3.98
C ASP A 262 -12.57 3.44 3.08
N SER A 263 -11.62 3.82 2.22
CA SER A 263 -11.86 4.75 1.13
C SER A 263 -12.93 4.20 0.18
N GLU A 264 -12.70 3.00 -0.35
CA GLU A 264 -13.62 2.37 -1.29
C GLU A 264 -15.02 2.16 -0.69
N ARG A 265 -15.08 1.73 0.58
CA ARG A 265 -16.35 1.54 1.29
C ARG A 265 -17.15 2.83 1.46
N ARG A 266 -16.45 3.96 1.57
CA ARG A 266 -17.07 5.28 1.67
C ARG A 266 -17.32 5.90 0.28
N GLY A 267 -17.02 5.18 -0.79
CA GLY A 267 -17.23 5.63 -2.16
C GLY A 267 -16.17 6.61 -2.67
N HIS A 268 -15.05 6.74 -1.95
CA HIS A 268 -13.97 7.63 -2.37
C HIS A 268 -13.19 7.00 -3.53
N GLY A 269 -13.29 7.65 -4.70
CA GLY A 269 -12.59 7.24 -5.92
C GLY A 269 -11.14 7.71 -5.98
N HIS A 270 -10.41 7.26 -6.99
CA HIS A 270 -9.01 7.61 -7.20
C HIS A 270 -8.78 9.13 -7.32
N ALA A 271 -9.61 9.85 -8.09
CA ALA A 271 -9.50 11.29 -8.25
C ALA A 271 -9.57 12.06 -6.92
N GLU A 272 -10.44 11.62 -5.99
CA GLU A 272 -10.55 12.23 -4.65
C GLU A 272 -9.30 11.94 -3.79
N GLN A 273 -8.73 10.75 -3.93
CA GLN A 273 -7.48 10.38 -3.26
C GLN A 273 -6.31 11.24 -3.75
N VAL A 274 -6.18 11.43 -5.06
CA VAL A 274 -5.14 12.29 -5.65
C VAL A 274 -5.33 13.73 -5.21
N ALA A 275 -6.55 14.27 -5.28
CA ALA A 275 -6.82 15.63 -4.80
C ALA A 275 -6.50 15.79 -3.30
N ALA A 276 -6.80 14.79 -2.47
CA ALA A 276 -6.42 14.81 -1.06
C ALA A 276 -4.91 14.71 -0.85
N LEU A 277 -4.20 13.96 -1.69
CA LEU A 277 -2.75 13.86 -1.65
C LEU A 277 -2.08 15.19 -2.05
N ASP A 278 -2.57 15.85 -3.11
CA ASP A 278 -2.09 17.16 -3.57
C ASP A 278 -2.27 18.23 -2.49
N ASP A 279 -3.43 18.24 -1.81
CA ASP A 279 -3.72 19.19 -0.74
C ASP A 279 -2.86 18.96 0.52
N LEU A 280 -2.58 17.70 0.86
CA LEU A 280 -1.80 17.34 2.05
C LEU A 280 -0.29 17.42 1.83
N LEU A 281 0.17 17.28 0.58
CA LEU A 281 1.58 17.25 0.21
C LEU A 281 1.83 18.23 -0.95
N PRO A 282 1.98 19.53 -0.68
CA PRO A 282 2.12 20.52 -1.74
C PRO A 282 3.41 20.35 -2.55
N ASP A 283 4.48 19.83 -1.94
CA ASP A 283 5.73 19.54 -2.62
C ASP A 283 5.58 18.33 -3.59
N PRO A 284 5.73 18.54 -4.91
CA PRO A 284 5.58 17.47 -5.90
C PRO A 284 6.65 16.38 -5.79
N GLN A 285 7.85 16.68 -5.29
CA GLN A 285 8.91 15.67 -5.12
C GLN A 285 8.57 14.73 -3.95
N VAL A 286 8.12 15.29 -2.83
CA VAL A 286 7.64 14.52 -1.68
C VAL A 286 6.45 13.64 -2.09
N ARG A 287 5.50 14.22 -2.82
CA ARG A 287 4.32 13.50 -3.32
C ARG A 287 4.70 12.34 -4.25
N ALA A 288 5.60 12.58 -5.22
CA ALA A 288 6.12 11.54 -6.11
C ALA A 288 6.86 10.43 -5.35
N ALA A 289 7.57 10.77 -4.28
CA ALA A 289 8.24 9.78 -3.44
C ALA A 289 7.23 8.89 -2.70
N ILE A 290 6.30 9.51 -1.96
CA ILE A 290 5.32 8.83 -1.11
C ILE A 290 4.35 7.97 -1.92
N ALA A 291 3.87 8.50 -3.03
CA ALA A 291 2.91 7.79 -3.88
C ALA A 291 3.56 6.89 -4.92
N GLY A 292 4.89 6.92 -5.10
CA GLY A 292 5.57 6.17 -6.16
C GLY A 292 6.80 5.39 -5.67
N SER A 293 7.94 6.08 -5.54
CA SER A 293 9.24 5.43 -5.33
C SER A 293 9.32 4.64 -4.02
N ASN A 294 8.68 5.11 -2.96
CA ASN A 294 8.66 4.44 -1.66
C ASN A 294 7.90 3.11 -1.71
N ALA A 295 6.69 3.12 -2.28
CA ALA A 295 5.90 1.90 -2.48
C ALA A 295 6.62 0.90 -3.40
N ARG A 296 7.33 1.38 -4.43
CA ARG A 296 8.21 0.54 -5.27
C ARG A 296 9.38 -0.06 -4.50
N CYS A 297 10.02 0.72 -3.64
CA CYS A 297 11.11 0.23 -2.79
C CYS A 297 10.59 -0.87 -1.85
N LEU A 298 9.47 -0.63 -1.19
CA LEU A 298 8.88 -1.55 -0.22
C LEU A 298 8.38 -2.85 -0.86
N ALA A 299 7.70 -2.77 -2.01
CA ALA A 299 7.02 -3.93 -2.62
C ALA A 299 7.74 -4.55 -3.82
N PHE A 300 8.64 -3.84 -4.49
CA PHE A 300 9.28 -4.35 -5.71
C PHE A 300 10.80 -4.50 -5.56
N GLY A 301 11.35 -4.24 -4.37
CA GLY A 301 12.75 -4.48 -4.04
C GLY A 301 13.75 -3.68 -4.88
N ARG A 302 13.30 -2.59 -5.53
CA ARG A 302 14.23 -1.73 -6.27
C ARG A 302 15.11 -0.99 -5.27
N PRO A 303 16.45 -1.12 -5.36
CA PRO A 303 17.36 -0.46 -4.44
C PRO A 303 17.15 1.05 -4.52
N ARG A 304 17.14 1.70 -3.35
CA ARG A 304 17.15 3.16 -3.29
C ARG A 304 18.37 3.68 -4.06
N PRO A 305 18.24 4.75 -4.85
CA PRO A 305 19.43 5.47 -5.29
C PRO A 305 20.22 5.89 -4.05
N LYS A 306 21.52 5.59 -4.02
CA LYS A 306 22.40 5.99 -2.91
C LYS A 306 22.32 7.51 -2.79
N ARG A 307 22.13 8.02 -1.57
CA ARG A 307 22.28 9.46 -1.31
C ARG A 307 23.74 9.82 -1.57
N GLU A 308 23.97 10.68 -2.56
CA GLU A 308 25.22 11.43 -2.65
C GLU A 308 25.10 12.54 -1.59
N HIS A 309 25.89 12.44 -0.53
CA HIS A 309 25.99 13.42 0.56
C HIS A 309 27.17 14.35 0.32
#